data_AF-A0A815X1I2-F1
#
_entry.id   AF-A0A815X1I2-F1
#
_cell.length_a   1.000
_cell.length_b   1.000
_cell.length_c   1.000
_cell.angle_alpha   90.00
_cell.angle_beta   90.00
_cell.angle_gamma   90.00
#
_symmetry.space_group_name_H-M   'P 1'
#
loop_
_entity.id
_entity.type
_entity.pdbx_description
1 polymer ?
#
loop_
_entity_poly.entity_id
_entity_poly.type
_entity_poly.pdbx_seq_one_letter_code
_entity_poly.pdbx_strand_id
1 'polypeptide(L)'
;TLRCPLQWELGAFALLLSWLTLLGYIQFIPMLGLGFASTFYMIFQNFEPFQNKSYSYIKTALMISGELGFDERMFDADTKAYYKVAFLVYILFLLIMTVFVTNLLIGLAVGEIPTLMKQATENLTRLFYELVVICEIFRYRLIWILRRNHINDAIAYSYQDFDKNNWHQRL
;
A
#
# COMPACT_ATOMS: atom_id res chain seq x y z
N THR A 1 13.20 -6.79 -30.68
CA THR A 1 12.44 -5.62 -30.20
C THR A 1 11.56 -5.08 -31.32
N LEU A 2 10.44 -5.75 -31.62
CA LEU A 2 9.42 -5.25 -32.55
C LEU A 2 8.14 -5.10 -31.74
N ARG A 3 7.98 -3.93 -31.10
CA ARG A 3 6.77 -3.58 -30.34
C ARG A 3 5.72 -3.19 -31.39
N CYS A 4 4.74 -4.07 -31.61
CA CYS A 4 3.73 -3.91 -32.65
C CYS A 4 2.84 -2.68 -32.33
N PRO A 5 2.44 -1.84 -33.29
CA PRO A 5 1.60 -0.65 -33.04
C PRO A 5 0.27 -1.02 -32.36
N LEU A 6 -0.24 -2.23 -32.62
CA LEU A 6 -1.47 -2.75 -32.01
C LEU A 6 -1.43 -2.84 -30.48
N GLN A 7 -0.24 -3.00 -29.88
CA GLN A 7 -0.07 -3.16 -28.43
C GLN A 7 -0.38 -1.86 -27.67
N TRP A 8 -0.09 -0.70 -28.28
CA TRP A 8 -0.36 0.60 -27.67
C TRP A 8 -1.83 0.99 -27.82
N GLU A 9 -2.45 0.64 -28.94
CA GLU A 9 -3.89 0.82 -29.16
C GLU A 9 -4.71 0.00 -28.15
N LEU A 10 -4.41 -1.31 -28.03
CA LEU A 10 -5.07 -2.18 -27.04
C LEU A 10 -4.81 -1.70 -25.60
N GLY A 11 -3.63 -1.16 -25.31
CA GLY A 11 -3.30 -0.57 -24.01
C GLY A 11 -4.13 0.69 -23.71
N ALA A 12 -4.30 1.59 -24.69
CA ALA A 12 -5.13 2.78 -24.56
C ALA A 12 -6.61 2.42 -24.37
N PHE A 13 -7.12 1.44 -25.12
CA PHE A 13 -8.48 0.92 -24.94
C PHE A 13 -8.68 0.29 -23.56
N ALA A 14 -7.73 -0.53 -23.09
CA ALA A 14 -7.81 -1.14 -21.76
C ALA A 14 -7.77 -0.10 -20.64
N LEU A 15 -6.92 0.92 -20.76
CA LEU A 15 -6.87 2.04 -19.82
C LEU A 15 -8.20 2.80 -19.81
N LEU A 16 -8.74 3.13 -20.97
CA LEU A 16 -10.03 3.82 -21.08
C LEU A 16 -11.16 2.97 -20.49
N LEU A 17 -11.19 1.67 -20.75
CA LEU A 17 -12.17 0.75 -20.18
C LEU A 17 -12.05 0.69 -18.65
N SER A 18 -10.82 0.61 -18.12
CA SER A 18 -10.55 0.63 -16.67
C SER A 18 -11.04 1.94 -16.03
N TRP A 19 -10.78 3.08 -16.66
CA TRP A 19 -11.27 4.39 -16.21
C TRP A 19 -12.81 4.48 -16.22
N LEU A 20 -13.47 3.93 -17.25
CA LEU A 20 -14.93 3.88 -17.31
C LEU A 20 -15.52 2.98 -16.22
N THR A 21 -14.92 1.81 -15.96
CA THR A 21 -15.36 0.93 -14.87
C THR A 21 -15.19 1.58 -13.50
N LEU A 22 -14.12 2.35 -13.29
CA LEU A 22 -13.85 3.08 -12.06
C LEU A 22 -14.89 4.19 -11.85
N LEU A 23 -15.18 4.98 -12.88
CA LEU A 23 -16.23 6.00 -12.84
C LEU A 23 -17.60 5.41 -12.50
N GLY A 24 -17.96 4.25 -13.09
CA GLY A 24 -19.20 3.55 -12.76
C GLY A 24 -19.31 3.16 -11.29
N TYR A 25 -18.19 2.75 -10.68
CA TYR A 25 -18.13 2.41 -9.25
C TYR A 25 -18.30 3.64 -8.35
N ILE A 26 -17.67 4.78 -8.71
CA ILE A 26 -17.76 6.04 -7.96
C ILE A 26 -19.19 6.61 -8.01
N GLN A 27 -19.89 6.47 -9.14
CA GLN A 27 -21.26 7.00 -9.32
C GLN A 27 -22.30 6.34 -8.40
N PHE A 28 -22.05 5.12 -7.95
CA PHE A 28 -22.95 4.39 -7.06
C PHE A 28 -23.08 5.05 -5.68
N ILE A 29 -21.99 5.65 -5.18
CA ILE A 29 -21.90 6.26 -3.85
C ILE A 29 -22.86 7.44 -3.66
N PRO A 30 -22.86 8.48 -4.53
CA PRO A 30 -23.79 9.60 -4.37
C PRO A 30 -25.25 9.18 -4.58
N MET A 31 -25.53 8.21 -5.47
CA MET A 31 -26.89 7.71 -5.68
C MET A 31 -27.46 7.04 -4.42
N LEU A 32 -26.66 6.17 -3.81
CA LEU A 32 -27.02 5.48 -2.57
C LEU A 32 -27.12 6.48 -1.41
N GLY A 33 -26.18 7.44 -1.31
CA GLY A 33 -26.21 8.52 -0.32
C GLY A 33 -27.46 9.41 -0.42
N LEU A 34 -27.90 9.78 -1.63
CA LEU A 34 -29.13 10.54 -1.84
C LEU A 34 -30.38 9.76 -1.42
N GLY A 35 -30.41 8.45 -1.64
CA GLY A 35 -31.49 7.56 -1.19
C GLY A 35 -31.61 7.49 0.33
N PHE A 36 -30.48 7.31 1.02
CA PHE A 36 -30.45 7.32 2.48
C PHE A 36 -30.77 8.70 3.06
N ALA A 37 -30.26 9.78 2.48
CA ALA A 37 -30.59 11.15 2.92
C ALA A 37 -32.09 11.45 2.82
N SER A 38 -32.74 10.96 1.77
CA SER A 38 -34.19 11.13 1.59
C SER A 38 -34.98 10.28 2.59
N THR A 39 -34.49 9.07 2.89
CA THR A 39 -35.07 8.18 3.92
C THR A 39 -34.94 8.78 5.32
N PHE A 40 -33.79 9.35 5.65
CA PHE A 40 -33.53 10.03 6.93
C PHE A 40 -34.33 11.31 7.09
N TYR A 41 -34.51 12.09 6.02
CA TYR A 41 -35.42 13.23 6.02
C TYR A 41 -36.86 12.85 6.41
N MET A 42 -37.35 11.70 5.94
CA MET A 42 -38.70 11.22 6.28
C MET A 42 -38.78 10.64 7.70
N ILE A 43 -37.79 9.85 8.11
CA ILE A 43 -37.83 9.13 9.39
C ILE A 43 -37.48 10.05 10.57
N PHE A 44 -36.45 10.90 10.44
CA PHE A 44 -35.88 11.69 11.53
C PHE A 44 -36.37 13.14 11.59
N GLN A 45 -37.62 13.42 11.24
CA GLN A 45 -38.19 14.79 11.28
C GLN A 45 -38.15 15.51 12.64
N ASN A 46 -37.95 14.80 13.76
CA ASN A 46 -37.84 15.43 15.08
C ASN A 46 -36.39 15.85 15.41
N PHE A 47 -35.44 15.50 14.55
CA PHE A 47 -34.03 15.85 14.70
C PHE A 47 -33.73 17.09 13.86
N GLU A 48 -33.23 18.14 14.49
CA GLU A 48 -33.01 19.46 13.88
C GLU A 48 -32.21 19.39 12.55
N PRO A 49 -31.12 18.61 12.42
CA PRO A 49 -30.42 18.40 11.14
C PRO A 49 -31.24 17.76 10.01
N PHE A 50 -32.27 16.97 10.32
CA PHE A 50 -33.10 16.26 9.32
C PHE A 50 -34.45 16.94 9.06
N GLN A 51 -34.76 18.04 9.75
CA GLN A 51 -35.95 18.85 9.48
C GLN A 51 -35.88 19.61 8.16
N ASN A 52 -34.68 20.07 7.81
CA ASN A 52 -34.44 20.79 6.58
C ASN A 52 -33.87 19.86 5.52
N LYS A 53 -34.46 19.89 4.32
CA LYS A 53 -34.07 19.02 3.22
C LYS A 53 -32.59 19.21 2.83
N SER A 54 -32.10 20.46 2.78
CA SER A 54 -30.70 20.77 2.48
C SER A 54 -29.73 20.26 3.55
N TYR A 55 -30.05 20.47 4.82
CA TYR A 55 -29.23 20.02 5.95
C TYR A 55 -29.20 18.49 6.08
N SER A 56 -30.29 17.80 5.72
CA SER A 56 -30.34 16.33 5.69
C SER A 56 -29.28 15.74 4.73
N TYR A 57 -29.14 16.33 3.54
CA TYR A 57 -28.12 15.87 2.58
C TYR A 57 -26.70 16.10 3.10
N ILE A 58 -26.44 17.25 3.71
CA ILE A 58 -25.13 17.57 4.30
C ILE A 58 -24.84 16.62 5.47
N LYS A 59 -25.80 16.41 6.37
CA LYS A 59 -25.63 15.52 7.52
C LYS A 59 -25.38 14.08 7.08
N THR A 60 -26.09 13.61 6.05
CA THR A 60 -25.87 12.28 5.49
C THR A 60 -24.51 12.16 4.81
N ALA A 61 -24.04 13.21 4.11
CA ALA A 61 -22.70 13.23 3.54
C ALA A 61 -21.59 13.16 4.60
N LEU A 62 -21.75 13.88 5.72
CA LEU A 62 -20.85 13.77 6.88
C LEU A 62 -20.87 12.35 7.47
N MET A 63 -22.05 11.73 7.57
CA MET A 63 -22.17 10.34 8.01
C MET A 63 -21.49 9.35 7.05
N ILE A 64 -21.53 9.59 5.74
CA ILE A 64 -20.80 8.80 4.74
C ILE A 64 -19.28 9.00 4.88
N SER A 65 -18.82 10.18 5.30
CA SER A 65 -17.41 10.44 5.62
C SER A 65 -16.90 9.64 6.83
N GLY A 66 -17.78 8.96 7.57
CA GLY A 66 -17.44 8.22 8.79
C GLY A 66 -17.73 8.98 10.09
N GLU A 67 -18.34 10.17 10.03
CA GLU A 67 -18.81 10.85 11.23
C GLU A 67 -20.05 10.13 11.79
N LEU A 68 -19.89 9.40 12.89
CA LEU A 68 -21.01 8.75 13.59
C LEU A 68 -21.84 9.80 14.31
N GLY A 69 -22.85 10.34 13.62
CA GLY A 69 -23.79 11.30 14.18
C GLY A 69 -24.90 10.66 15.01
N PHE A 70 -24.57 9.74 15.94
CA PHE A 70 -25.55 9.15 16.86
C PHE A 70 -26.03 10.21 17.85
N ASP A 71 -27.32 10.46 17.90
CA ASP A 71 -27.96 11.31 18.90
C ASP A 71 -29.20 10.58 19.45
N GLU A 72 -29.31 10.53 20.77
CA GLU A 72 -30.40 9.85 21.49
C GLU A 72 -31.78 10.42 21.11
N ARG A 73 -31.85 11.71 20.77
CA ARG A 73 -33.07 12.39 20.31
C ARG A 73 -33.63 11.82 19.02
N MET A 74 -32.82 11.08 18.25
CA MET A 74 -33.26 10.43 17.01
C MET A 74 -34.16 9.21 17.25
N PHE A 75 -34.09 8.61 18.43
CA PHE A 75 -34.78 7.36 18.78
C PHE A 75 -35.73 7.48 19.97
N ASP A 76 -36.11 8.71 20.31
CA ASP A 76 -37.00 8.98 21.43
C ASP A 76 -38.38 8.30 21.22
N ALA A 77 -38.75 7.44 22.17
CA ALA A 77 -39.93 6.59 22.09
C ALA A 77 -41.23 7.38 22.27
N ASP A 78 -41.16 8.52 22.99
CA ASP A 78 -42.34 9.33 23.30
C ASP A 78 -42.85 10.14 22.10
N THR A 79 -42.00 10.36 21.09
CA THR A 79 -42.35 11.21 19.95
C THR A 79 -42.77 10.45 18.68
N LYS A 80 -42.47 9.14 18.55
CA LYS A 80 -42.85 8.35 17.35
C LYS A 80 -43.09 6.86 17.60
N ALA A 81 -44.15 6.32 16.98
CA ALA A 81 -44.46 4.89 16.93
C ALA A 81 -43.41 4.02 16.20
N TYR A 82 -42.55 4.62 15.36
CA TYR A 82 -41.62 3.91 14.48
C TYR A 82 -40.14 3.96 14.93
N TYR A 83 -39.85 4.30 16.19
CA TYR A 83 -38.47 4.44 16.69
C TYR A 83 -37.61 3.17 16.47
N LYS A 84 -38.21 1.98 16.61
CA LYS A 84 -37.54 0.68 16.34
C LYS A 84 -37.11 0.54 14.87
N VAL A 85 -37.96 0.98 13.95
CA VAL A 85 -37.68 0.92 12.50
C VAL A 85 -36.57 1.91 12.14
N ALA A 86 -36.60 3.11 12.71
CA ALA A 86 -35.55 4.11 12.55
C ALA A 86 -34.18 3.58 12.99
N PHE A 87 -34.13 2.90 14.15
CA PHE A 87 -32.92 2.29 14.67
C PHE A 87 -32.38 1.20 13.75
N LEU A 88 -33.27 0.33 13.25
CA LEU A 88 -32.90 -0.73 12.31
C LEU A 88 -32.33 -0.15 11.01
N VAL A 89 -33.00 0.85 10.41
CA VAL A 89 -32.53 1.52 9.19
C VAL A 89 -31.19 2.21 9.41
N TYR A 90 -30.97 2.83 10.57
CA TYR A 90 -29.71 3.47 10.93
C TYR A 90 -28.56 2.46 11.07
N ILE A 91 -28.77 1.33 11.74
CA ILE A 91 -27.77 0.25 11.85
C ILE A 91 -27.45 -0.33 10.46
N LEU A 92 -28.47 -0.58 9.64
CA LEU A 92 -28.28 -1.08 8.28
C LEU A 92 -27.48 -0.09 7.43
N PHE A 93 -27.78 1.20 7.53
CA PHE A 93 -27.03 2.27 6.88
C PHE A 93 -25.56 2.27 7.31
N LEU A 94 -25.27 2.18 8.61
CA LEU A 94 -23.90 2.13 9.11
C LEU A 94 -23.14 0.91 8.57
N LEU A 95 -23.77 -0.27 8.59
CA LEU A 95 -23.14 -1.49 8.07
C LEU A 95 -22.83 -1.36 6.58
N ILE A 96 -23.80 -0.90 5.79
CA ILE A 96 -23.63 -0.69 4.35
C ILE A 96 -22.51 0.34 4.11
N MET A 97 -22.54 1.49 4.77
CA MET A 97 -21.53 2.53 4.56
C MET A 97 -20.14 2.12 5.00
N THR A 98 -19.99 1.45 6.15
CA THR A 98 -18.70 0.95 6.61
C THR A 98 -18.14 -0.10 5.65
N VAL A 99 -18.96 -1.05 5.20
CA VAL A 99 -18.54 -2.07 4.23
C VAL A 99 -18.18 -1.41 2.89
N PHE A 100 -18.97 -0.45 2.41
CA PHE A 100 -18.69 0.22 1.14
C PHE A 100 -17.41 1.08 1.18
N VAL A 101 -17.24 1.92 2.21
CA VAL A 101 -16.06 2.80 2.33
C VAL A 101 -14.79 1.98 2.52
N THR A 102 -14.82 0.96 3.38
CA THR A 102 -13.65 0.08 3.58
C THR A 102 -13.36 -0.78 2.35
N ASN A 103 -14.38 -1.35 1.69
CA ASN A 103 -14.17 -2.13 0.47
C ASN A 103 -13.65 -1.28 -0.69
N LEU A 104 -14.05 -0.02 -0.79
CA LEU A 104 -13.50 0.89 -1.80
C LEU A 104 -12.06 1.28 -1.48
N LEU A 105 -11.74 1.66 -0.24
CA LEU A 105 -10.38 2.03 0.17
C LEU A 105 -9.41 0.85 0.02
N ILE A 106 -9.82 -0.33 0.51
CA ILE A 106 -9.04 -1.57 0.40
C ILE A 106 -8.98 -1.99 -1.08
N GLY A 107 -10.07 -1.89 -1.84
CA GLY A 107 -10.11 -2.22 -3.26
C GLY A 107 -9.17 -1.36 -4.11
N LEU A 108 -9.07 -0.06 -3.80
CA LEU A 108 -8.12 0.85 -4.42
C LEU A 108 -6.68 0.49 -4.04
N ALA A 109 -6.40 0.32 -2.74
CA ALA A 109 -5.07 0.01 -2.22
C ALA A 109 -4.56 -1.37 -2.69
N VAL A 110 -5.43 -2.38 -2.71
CA VAL A 110 -5.08 -3.76 -3.13
C VAL A 110 -4.73 -3.83 -4.61
N GLY A 111 -5.23 -2.92 -5.45
CA GLY A 111 -4.81 -2.80 -6.84
C GLY A 111 -3.34 -2.40 -7.00
N GLU A 112 -2.81 -1.60 -6.05
CA GLU A 112 -1.45 -1.05 -6.10
C GLU A 112 -0.41 -1.92 -5.36
N ILE A 113 -0.83 -2.70 -4.36
CA ILE A 113 0.08 -3.54 -3.57
C ILE A 113 0.95 -4.48 -4.45
N PRO A 114 0.41 -5.21 -5.46
CA PRO A 114 1.21 -6.17 -6.22
C PRO A 114 2.31 -5.52 -7.06
N THR A 115 2.05 -4.35 -7.65
CA THR A 115 3.03 -3.63 -8.47
C THR A 115 4.13 -3.04 -7.59
N LEU A 116 3.77 -2.45 -6.47
CA LEU A 116 4.71 -1.96 -5.46
C LEU A 116 5.56 -3.10 -4.89
N MET A 117 4.95 -4.25 -4.58
CA MET A 117 5.66 -5.42 -4.08
C MET A 117 6.65 -5.97 -5.11
N LYS A 118 6.25 -6.03 -6.40
CA LYS A 118 7.13 -6.45 -7.47
C LYS A 118 8.34 -5.52 -7.59
N GLN A 119 8.10 -4.21 -7.59
CA GLN A 119 9.17 -3.21 -7.67
C GLN A 119 10.13 -3.26 -6.48
N ALA A 120 9.59 -3.45 -5.26
CA ALA A 120 10.41 -3.63 -4.06
C ALA A 120 11.26 -4.90 -4.14
N THR A 121 10.70 -5.99 -4.67
CA THR A 121 11.42 -7.26 -4.87
C THR A 121 12.54 -7.11 -5.90
N GLU A 122 12.26 -6.47 -7.04
CA GLU A 122 13.29 -6.17 -8.05
C GLU A 122 14.43 -5.33 -7.47
N ASN A 123 14.12 -4.27 -6.72
CA ASN A 123 15.13 -3.46 -6.04
C ASN A 123 15.96 -4.27 -5.04
N LEU A 124 15.32 -5.13 -4.24
CA LEU A 124 16.01 -5.98 -3.28
C LEU A 124 16.96 -6.96 -3.97
N THR A 125 16.52 -7.60 -5.07
CA THR A 125 17.38 -8.51 -5.84
C THR A 125 18.59 -7.78 -6.40
N ARG A 126 18.41 -6.55 -6.92
CA ARG A 126 19.51 -5.72 -7.40
C ARG A 126 20.54 -5.43 -6.30
N LEU A 127 20.09 -5.00 -5.12
CA LEU A 127 20.96 -4.74 -3.98
C LEU A 127 21.73 -6.00 -3.54
N PHE A 128 21.07 -7.16 -3.57
CA PHE A 128 21.72 -8.43 -3.26
C PHE A 128 22.86 -8.74 -4.25
N TYR A 129 22.64 -8.57 -5.56
CA TYR A 129 23.70 -8.75 -6.55
C TYR A 129 24.84 -7.74 -6.38
N GLU A 130 24.53 -6.46 -6.13
CA GLU A 130 25.54 -5.44 -5.85
C GLU A 130 26.40 -5.82 -4.62
N LEU A 131 25.79 -6.32 -3.55
CA LEU A 131 26.50 -6.81 -2.36
C LEU A 131 27.37 -8.03 -2.67
N VAL A 132 26.84 -9.04 -3.37
CA VAL A 132 27.59 -10.26 -3.72
C VAL A 132 28.84 -9.92 -4.54
N VAL A 133 28.72 -9.02 -5.51
CA VAL A 133 29.86 -8.57 -6.33
C VAL A 133 30.91 -7.87 -5.47
N ILE A 134 30.50 -6.96 -4.57
CA ILE A 134 31.42 -6.28 -3.65
C ILE A 134 32.12 -7.29 -2.73
N CYS A 135 31.39 -8.27 -2.19
CA CYS A 135 31.94 -9.33 -1.35
C CYS A 135 32.95 -10.21 -2.10
N GLU A 136 32.67 -10.59 -3.35
CA GLU A 136 33.63 -11.36 -4.18
C GLU A 136 34.91 -10.55 -4.44
N ILE A 137 34.79 -9.27 -4.81
CA ILE A 137 35.95 -8.40 -5.01
C ILE A 137 36.77 -8.28 -3.72
N PHE A 138 36.11 -8.08 -2.58
CA PHE A 138 36.76 -8.01 -1.27
C PHE A 138 37.48 -9.32 -0.93
N ARG A 139 36.84 -10.47 -1.19
CA ARG A 139 37.43 -11.81 -1.00
C ARG A 139 38.69 -12.00 -1.83
N TYR A 140 38.67 -11.70 -3.13
CA TYR A 140 39.85 -11.82 -3.98
C TYR A 140 41.00 -10.91 -3.51
N ARG A 141 40.69 -9.67 -3.11
CA ARG A 141 41.69 -8.75 -2.54
C ARG A 141 42.27 -9.28 -1.25
N LEU A 142 41.46 -9.80 -0.34
CA LEU A 142 41.92 -10.36 0.93
C LEU A 142 42.85 -11.56 0.71
N ILE A 143 42.48 -12.49 -0.18
CA ILE A 143 43.31 -13.64 -0.53
C ILE A 143 44.64 -13.19 -1.15
N TRP A 144 44.63 -12.19 -2.02
CA TRP A 144 45.86 -11.63 -2.58
C TRP A 144 46.77 -11.03 -1.50
N ILE A 145 46.21 -10.26 -0.55
CA ILE A 145 46.97 -9.70 0.58
C ILE A 145 47.56 -10.82 1.45
N LEU A 146 46.76 -11.82 1.82
CA LEU A 146 47.20 -12.95 2.64
C LEU A 146 48.31 -13.73 1.94
N ARG A 147 48.15 -14.03 0.65
CA ARG A 147 49.18 -14.71 -0.15
C ARG A 147 50.46 -13.89 -0.24
N ARG A 148 50.36 -12.57 -0.40
CA ARG A 148 51.51 -11.67 -0.44
C ARG A 148 52.29 -11.70 0.87
N ASN A 149 51.60 -11.67 2.01
CA ASN A 149 52.25 -11.72 3.32
C ASN A 149 52.97 -13.06 3.53
N HIS A 150 52.32 -14.20 3.25
CA HIS A 150 52.96 -15.52 3.36
C HIS A 150 54.19 -15.70 2.46
N ILE A 151 54.17 -15.16 1.23
CA ILE A 151 55.34 -15.20 0.34
C ILE A 151 56.46 -14.33 0.89
N ASN A 152 56.16 -13.14 1.39
CA ASN A 152 57.15 -12.26 1.99
C ASN A 152 57.80 -12.92 3.23
N ASP A 153 57.03 -13.60 4.06
CA ASP A 153 57.53 -14.34 5.22
C ASP A 153 58.42 -15.52 4.77
N ALA A 154 57.98 -16.29 3.76
CA ALA A 154 58.77 -17.40 3.22
C ALA A 154 60.11 -16.94 2.61
N ILE A 155 60.12 -15.80 1.92
CA ILE A 155 61.35 -15.19 1.40
C ILE A 155 62.27 -14.77 2.55
N ALA A 156 61.74 -14.14 3.60
CA ALA A 156 62.51 -13.75 4.77
C ALA A 156 63.18 -14.94 5.47
N TYR A 157 62.45 -16.05 5.66
CA TYR A 157 63.03 -17.29 6.21
C TYR A 157 64.11 -17.89 5.30
N SER A 158 63.88 -17.93 3.98
CA SER A 158 64.87 -18.46 3.02
C SER A 158 66.15 -17.63 2.97
N TYR A 159 66.04 -16.31 3.16
CA TYR A 159 67.18 -15.41 3.19
C TYR A 159 68.02 -15.62 4.45
N GLN A 160 67.36 -15.81 5.59
CA GLN A 160 68.03 -16.06 6.86
C GLN A 160 68.73 -17.43 6.88
N ASP A 161 68.14 -18.46 6.27
CA ASP A 161 68.75 -19.79 6.16
C ASP A 161 69.89 -19.85 5.10
N PHE A 162 69.79 -19.08 4.01
CA PHE A 162 70.88 -18.97 3.03
C PHE A 162 72.10 -18.26 3.62
N ASP A 163 71.90 -17.17 4.35
CA ASP A 163 72.97 -16.56 5.14
C ASP A 163 73.53 -17.63 6.08
N LYS A 164 72.62 -18.40 6.72
CA LYS A 164 72.93 -19.52 7.63
C LYS A 164 73.79 -20.66 7.11
N ASN A 165 73.84 -20.85 5.82
CA ASN A 165 74.59 -21.95 5.23
C ASN A 165 75.84 -21.49 4.47
N ASN A 166 76.05 -20.17 4.32
CA ASN A 166 77.14 -19.59 3.52
C ASN A 166 78.19 -18.80 4.31
N TRP A 167 78.09 -18.72 5.63
CA TRP A 167 79.13 -18.07 6.45
C TRP A 167 80.49 -18.76 6.44
N HIS A 168 80.56 -20.04 6.05
CA HIS A 168 81.84 -20.75 5.90
C HIS A 168 82.64 -20.31 4.67
N GLN A 169 82.05 -19.57 3.73
CA GLN A 169 82.71 -19.12 2.49
C GLN A 169 83.24 -17.68 2.58
N ARG A 170 83.09 -17.00 3.72
CA ARG A 170 83.49 -15.59 3.91
C ARG A 170 84.73 -15.39 4.80
N LEU A 171 85.49 -16.45 5.08
CA LEU A 171 86.83 -16.42 5.69
C LEU A 171 87.86 -16.88 4.66
#